data_AF-A0A4V1D690-F1
#
_entry.id   AF-A0A4V1D690-F1
#
_cell.length_a   1.000
_cell.length_b   1.000
_cell.length_c   1.000
_cell.angle_alpha   90.00
_cell.angle_beta   90.00
_cell.angle_gamma   90.00
#
_symmetry.space_group_name_H-M   'P 1'
#
loop_
_entity.id
_entity.type
_entity.pdbx_description
1 polymer ?
#
loop_
_entity_poly.entity_id
_entity_poly.type
_entity_poly.pdbx_seq_one_letter_code
_entity_poly.pdbx_strand_id
1 'polypeptide(L)'
;MIWKKLINYWCDEKGRYGLTIPFLVGAERIKREMTIESLLREIKESDSAFLISGCGDINEYVIGTYKTEYPFINSLNKIDSLILNDNELEKVKTIEELIEKMEIEYQDLIENEFYSKDYNSFEWINFNDNDLELINNFIE
;
A
#
# COMPACT_ATOMS: atom_id res chain seq x y z
N MET A 1 11.51 -5.28 6.56
CA MET A 1 10.10 -4.88 6.70
C MET A 1 9.28 -5.83 5.84
N ILE A 2 8.26 -6.44 6.44
CA ILE A 2 7.35 -7.38 5.78
C ILE A 2 6.67 -6.70 4.60
N TRP A 3 6.21 -5.45 4.76
CA TRP A 3 5.53 -4.69 3.69
C TRP A 3 6.39 -4.60 2.44
N LYS A 4 7.70 -4.33 2.58
CA LYS A 4 8.62 -4.16 1.44
C LYS A 4 8.82 -5.48 0.70
N LYS A 5 8.98 -6.58 1.44
CA LYS A 5 9.08 -7.93 0.86
C LYS A 5 7.79 -8.29 0.11
N LEU A 6 6.63 -8.00 0.71
CA LEU A 6 5.31 -8.27 0.13
C LEU A 6 5.08 -7.49 -1.17
N ILE A 7 5.33 -6.18 -1.19
CA ILE A 7 5.16 -5.35 -2.38
C ILE A 7 6.04 -5.87 -3.52
N ASN A 8 7.33 -6.13 -3.25
CA ASN A 8 8.25 -6.62 -4.27
C ASN A 8 7.82 -7.99 -4.81
N TYR A 9 7.46 -8.94 -3.94
CA TYR A 9 6.94 -10.23 -4.39
C TYR A 9 5.67 -10.09 -5.24
N TRP A 10 4.72 -9.27 -4.76
CA TRP A 10 3.45 -9.08 -5.43
C TRP A 10 3.58 -8.40 -6.80
N CYS A 11 4.44 -7.39 -6.89
CA CYS A 11 4.61 -6.61 -8.11
C CYS A 11 5.59 -7.27 -9.08
N ASP A 12 6.76 -7.70 -8.60
CA ASP A 12 7.86 -8.12 -9.45
C ASP A 12 7.77 -9.62 -9.79
N GLU A 13 7.40 -10.47 -8.82
CA GLU A 13 7.29 -11.92 -9.06
C GLU A 13 5.90 -12.33 -9.58
N LYS A 14 4.83 -11.72 -9.08
CA LYS A 14 3.45 -12.01 -9.54
C LYS A 14 2.96 -11.10 -10.65
N GLY A 15 3.69 -10.03 -10.98
CA GLY A 15 3.33 -9.11 -12.04
C GLY A 15 2.04 -8.31 -11.76
N ARG A 16 1.69 -8.09 -10.48
CA ARG A 16 0.48 -7.36 -10.06
C ARG A 16 0.78 -5.87 -9.83
N TYR A 17 -0.26 -5.07 -9.60
CA TYR A 17 -0.14 -3.61 -9.49
C TYR A 17 0.36 -3.13 -8.12
N GLY A 18 -0.09 -3.75 -7.03
CA GLY A 18 0.23 -3.32 -5.68
C GLY A 18 -0.69 -3.96 -4.63
N LEU A 19 -0.46 -3.61 -3.37
CA LEU A 19 -1.26 -4.04 -2.22
C LEU A 19 -1.88 -2.82 -1.53
N THR A 20 -3.06 -2.97 -0.94
CA THR A 20 -3.75 -1.87 -0.25
C THR A 20 -3.03 -1.49 1.04
N ILE A 21 -3.24 -0.26 1.50
CA ILE A 21 -2.67 0.24 2.75
C ILE A 21 -3.11 -0.60 3.97
N PRO A 22 -4.41 -0.92 4.16
CA PRO A 22 -4.84 -1.81 5.24
C PRO A 22 -4.12 -3.16 5.23
N PHE A 23 -3.92 -3.76 4.06
CA PHE A 23 -3.23 -5.05 3.95
C PHE A 23 -1.78 -4.96 4.44
N LEU A 24 -1.05 -3.93 4.03
CA LEU A 24 0.35 -3.74 4.41
C LEU A 24 0.49 -3.43 5.90
N VAL A 25 -0.40 -2.59 6.46
CA VAL A 25 -0.43 -2.29 7.90
C VAL A 25 -0.73 -3.56 8.69
N GLY A 26 -1.78 -4.30 8.33
CA GLY A 26 -2.16 -5.54 8.99
C GLY A 26 -1.04 -6.59 8.95
N ALA A 27 -0.34 -6.72 7.82
CA ALA A 27 0.75 -7.67 7.68
C ALA A 27 1.94 -7.34 8.61
N GLU A 28 2.28 -6.07 8.77
CA GLU A 28 3.31 -5.63 9.72
C GLU A 28 2.86 -5.82 11.18
N ARG A 29 1.56 -5.58 11.48
CA ARG A 29 0.95 -5.79 12.81
C ARG A 29 1.07 -7.22 13.34
N ILE A 30 1.29 -8.21 12.48
CA ILE A 30 1.58 -9.58 12.93
C ILE A 30 2.88 -9.66 13.76
N LYS A 31 3.84 -8.74 13.54
CA LYS A 31 5.14 -8.74 14.25
C LYS A 31 5.41 -7.49 15.07
N ARG A 32 4.85 -6.35 14.72
CA ARG A 32 5.10 -5.08 15.40
C ARG A 32 3.95 -4.12 15.19
N GLU A 33 3.77 -3.21 16.14
CA GLU A 33 2.86 -2.08 15.94
C GLU A 33 3.18 -1.32 14.64
N MET A 34 2.12 -1.01 13.90
CA MET A 34 2.19 -0.30 12.63
C MET A 34 0.91 0.53 12.48
N THR A 35 1.06 1.78 12.07
CA THR A 35 -0.01 2.70 11.68
C THR A 35 0.15 3.10 10.21
N ILE A 36 -0.86 3.75 9.64
CA ILE A 36 -0.78 4.35 8.31
C ILE A 36 0.37 5.35 8.27
N GLU A 37 0.46 6.23 9.28
CA GLU A 37 1.56 7.19 9.41
C GLU A 37 2.93 6.51 9.36
N SER A 38 3.17 5.50 10.20
CA SER A 38 4.48 4.85 10.24
C SER A 38 4.80 4.13 8.94
N LEU A 39 3.82 3.47 8.31
CA LEU A 39 4.01 2.82 7.01
C LEU A 39 4.42 3.83 5.93
N LEU A 40 3.69 4.94 5.80
CA LEU A 40 3.95 5.94 4.77
C LEU A 40 5.27 6.67 5.00
N ARG A 41 5.66 6.94 6.26
CA ARG A 41 6.97 7.51 6.59
C ARG A 41 8.11 6.54 6.26
N GLU A 42 7.96 5.25 6.57
CA GLU A 42 8.94 4.22 6.19
C GLU A 42 9.10 4.10 4.68
N ILE A 43 8.01 4.18 3.92
CA ILE A 43 8.05 4.15 2.45
C ILE A 43 8.73 5.41 1.90
N LYS A 44 8.36 6.59 2.40
CA LYS A 44 8.96 7.87 2.02
C LYS A 44 10.48 7.88 2.20
N GLU A 45 10.97 7.26 3.27
CA GLU A 45 12.40 7.18 3.64
C GLU A 45 13.14 5.98 3.04
N SER A 46 12.44 5.12 2.28
CA SER A 46 13.03 3.94 1.65
C SER A 46 14.05 4.31 0.56
N ASP A 47 15.09 3.48 0.40
CA ASP A 47 16.06 3.55 -0.69
C ASP A 47 15.48 3.19 -2.08
N SER A 48 14.29 2.58 -2.08
CA SER A 48 13.55 2.13 -3.26
C SER A 48 12.33 3.01 -3.43
N ALA A 49 12.04 3.40 -4.67
CA ALA A 49 10.88 4.21 -4.98
C ALA A 49 9.62 3.36 -5.20
N PHE A 50 8.52 3.80 -4.59
CA PHE A 50 7.22 3.13 -4.62
C PHE A 50 6.17 4.04 -5.22
N LEU A 51 5.12 3.44 -5.76
CA LEU A 51 4.01 4.13 -6.42
C LEU A 51 2.74 3.88 -5.61
N ILE A 52 2.04 4.94 -5.21
CA ILE A 52 0.65 4.85 -4.76
C ILE A 52 -0.27 5.27 -5.91
N SER A 53 -1.29 4.45 -6.18
CA SER A 53 -2.22 4.66 -7.30
C SER A 53 -3.60 4.10 -7.00
N GLY A 54 -4.64 4.69 -7.59
CA GLY A 54 -5.97 4.10 -7.59
C GLY A 54 -6.01 2.82 -8.42
N CYS A 55 -6.53 1.74 -7.85
CA CYS A 55 -6.78 0.48 -8.53
C CYS A 55 -8.28 0.36 -8.84
N GLY A 56 -8.67 0.61 -10.09
CA GLY A 56 -10.07 0.58 -10.52
C GLY A 56 -10.75 -0.80 -10.37
N ASP A 57 -9.98 -1.88 -10.38
CA ASP A 57 -10.51 -3.24 -10.25
C ASP A 57 -11.12 -3.52 -8.88
N ILE A 58 -10.58 -2.88 -7.82
CA ILE A 58 -11.09 -3.00 -6.45
C ILE A 58 -11.58 -1.66 -5.88
N ASN A 59 -11.47 -0.58 -6.65
CA ASN A 59 -11.78 0.81 -6.27
C ASN A 59 -11.07 1.23 -4.97
N GLU A 60 -9.75 1.00 -4.88
CA GLU A 60 -8.92 1.31 -3.70
C GLU A 60 -7.54 1.82 -4.07
N TYR A 61 -6.89 2.54 -3.15
CA TYR A 61 -5.48 2.88 -3.29
C TYR A 61 -4.57 1.68 -2.99
N VAL A 62 -3.63 1.43 -3.90
CA VAL A 62 -2.61 0.39 -3.76
C VAL A 62 -1.22 0.99 -3.83
N ILE A 63 -0.30 0.41 -3.07
CA ILE A 63 1.12 0.73 -3.11
C ILE A 63 1.84 -0.42 -3.84
N GLY A 64 2.60 -0.07 -4.86
CA GLY A 64 3.31 -1.00 -5.72
C GLY A 64 4.70 -0.51 -6.13
N THR A 65 5.38 -1.33 -6.92
CA THR A 65 6.56 -0.89 -7.69
C THR A 65 6.10 -0.27 -9.00
N TYR A 66 6.92 0.61 -9.59
CA TYR A 66 6.69 1.06 -10.96
C TYR A 66 7.68 0.37 -11.89
N LYS A 67 7.21 -0.02 -13.07
CA LYS A 67 8.12 -0.49 -14.13
C LYS A 67 8.90 0.69 -14.70
N THR A 68 10.17 0.47 -15.00
CA THR A 68 11.08 1.49 -15.58
C THR A 68 10.56 2.13 -16.87
N GLU A 69 9.66 1.45 -17.58
CA GLU A 69 9.07 1.91 -18.83
C GLU A 69 7.83 2.81 -18.65
N TYR A 70 7.44 3.16 -17.42
CA TYR A 70 6.27 4.02 -17.19
C TYR A 70 6.48 5.40 -17.85
N PRO A 71 5.75 5.74 -18.93
CA PRO A 71 6.15 6.82 -19.83
C PRO A 71 6.06 8.23 -19.23
N PHE A 72 5.58 8.37 -18.00
CA PHE A 72 5.34 9.65 -17.34
C PHE A 72 5.78 9.67 -15.87
N ILE A 73 6.58 8.70 -15.41
CA ILE A 73 6.98 8.59 -14.00
C ILE A 73 7.69 9.86 -13.48
N ASN A 74 8.37 10.60 -14.37
CA ASN A 74 9.11 11.81 -14.03
C ASN A 74 8.23 13.07 -13.95
N SER A 75 7.01 13.05 -14.51
CA SER A 75 6.06 14.16 -14.42
C SER A 75 5.05 14.00 -13.28
N LEU A 76 4.98 12.81 -12.68
CA LEU A 76 4.13 12.56 -11.53
C LEU A 76 4.63 13.31 -10.29
N ASN A 77 3.69 13.66 -9.43
CA ASN A 77 3.98 14.26 -8.14
C ASN A 77 4.70 13.24 -7.23
N LYS A 78 5.67 13.72 -6.44
CA LYS A 78 6.53 12.87 -5.61
C LYS A 78 6.76 13.50 -4.25
N ILE A 79 6.73 12.65 -3.23
CA ILE A 79 7.12 12.97 -1.87
C ILE A 79 8.27 12.01 -1.54
N ASP A 80 9.50 12.47 -1.77
CA ASP A 80 10.72 11.64 -1.71
C ASP A 80 10.59 10.35 -2.52
N SER A 81 10.70 9.18 -1.87
CA SER A 81 10.60 7.87 -2.51
C SER A 81 9.19 7.43 -2.87
N LEU A 82 8.16 8.21 -2.51
CA LEU A 82 6.77 7.90 -2.80
C LEU A 82 6.25 8.73 -3.98
N ILE A 83 5.82 8.04 -5.04
CA ILE A 83 5.30 8.61 -6.27
C ILE A 83 3.77 8.52 -6.23
N LEU A 84 3.09 9.64 -6.48
CA LEU A 84 1.63 9.72 -6.44
C LEU A 84 1.08 9.64 -7.87
N ASN A 85 0.27 8.61 -8.13
CA ASN A 85 -0.30 8.33 -9.46
C ASN A 85 -1.81 8.14 -9.37
N ASP A 86 -2.49 9.23 -9.00
CA ASP A 86 -3.94 9.33 -9.05
C ASP A 86 -4.32 10.81 -9.13
N ASN A 87 -5.40 11.14 -9.85
CA ASN A 87 -5.87 12.52 -10.00
C ASN A 87 -6.24 13.17 -8.66
N GLU A 88 -6.77 12.40 -7.71
CA GLU A 88 -7.07 12.91 -6.38
C GLU A 88 -5.81 13.16 -5.55
N LEU A 89 -4.76 12.35 -5.79
CA LEU A 89 -3.48 12.47 -5.10
C LEU A 89 -2.58 13.54 -5.72
N GLU A 90 -2.85 13.99 -6.95
CA GLU A 90 -2.08 15.05 -7.63
C GLU A 90 -2.03 16.35 -6.81
N LYS A 91 -3.07 16.61 -6.00
CA LYS A 91 -3.17 17.83 -5.19
C LYS A 91 -2.41 17.75 -3.86
N VAL A 92 -2.00 16.56 -3.44
CA VAL A 92 -1.32 16.31 -2.16
C VAL A 92 0.14 16.74 -2.26
N LYS A 93 0.58 17.69 -1.44
CA LYS A 93 1.91 18.32 -1.54
C LYS A 93 2.88 17.84 -0.47
N THR A 94 2.38 17.33 0.64
CA THR A 94 3.20 16.92 1.79
C THR A 94 2.84 15.51 2.24
N ILE A 95 3.76 14.89 2.98
CA ILE A 95 3.49 13.57 3.56
C ILE A 95 2.35 13.65 4.60
N GLU A 96 2.23 14.76 5.31
CA GLU A 96 1.16 15.00 6.28
C GLU A 96 -0.22 15.03 5.62
N GLU A 97 -0.36 15.71 4.47
CA GLU A 97 -1.62 15.72 3.70
C GLU A 97 -1.96 14.32 3.16
N LEU A 98 -0.94 13.53 2.79
CA LEU A 98 -1.16 12.16 2.35
C LEU A 98 -1.62 11.26 3.50
N ILE A 99 -0.94 11.35 4.65
CA ILE A 99 -1.29 10.60 5.85
C ILE A 99 -2.73 10.90 6.25
N GLU A 100 -3.11 12.18 6.34
CA GLU A 100 -4.47 12.59 6.69
C GLU A 100 -5.50 11.99 5.70
N LYS A 101 -5.26 12.08 4.39
CA LYS A 101 -6.16 11.50 3.38
C LYS A 101 -6.30 9.98 3.56
N MET A 102 -5.20 9.27 3.78
CA MET A 102 -5.22 7.81 3.93
C MET A 102 -5.84 7.37 5.26
N GLU A 103 -5.65 8.14 6.33
CA GLU A 103 -6.30 7.89 7.63
C GLU A 103 -7.81 8.09 7.54
N ILE A 104 -8.28 9.15 6.87
CA ILE A 104 -9.72 9.33 6.60
C ILE A 104 -10.31 8.12 5.86
N GLU A 105 -9.58 7.56 4.91
CA GLU A 105 -10.06 6.46 4.07
C GLU A 105 -10.00 5.10 4.81
N TYR A 106 -8.97 4.85 5.59
CA TYR A 106 -8.59 3.49 6.02
C TYR A 106 -8.46 3.29 7.53
N GLN A 107 -8.45 4.34 8.35
CA GLN A 107 -8.19 4.18 9.79
C GLN A 107 -9.25 3.30 10.47
N ASP A 108 -10.54 3.54 10.18
CA ASP A 108 -11.63 2.75 10.77
C ASP A 108 -11.53 1.27 10.40
N LEU A 109 -11.13 0.94 9.17
CA LEU A 109 -10.93 -0.44 8.73
C LEU A 109 -9.79 -1.11 9.50
N ILE A 110 -8.68 -0.39 9.66
CA ILE A 110 -7.48 -0.87 10.36
C ILE A 110 -7.75 -1.06 11.87
N GLU A 111 -8.52 -0.18 12.51
CA GLU A 111 -8.92 -0.31 13.92
C GLU A 111 -9.86 -1.51 14.13
N ASN A 112 -10.70 -1.85 13.14
CA ASN A 112 -11.60 -3.01 13.19
C ASN A 112 -10.97 -4.28 12.60
N GLU A 113 -9.67 -4.29 12.33
CA GLU A 113 -8.90 -5.42 11.79
C GLU A 113 -9.36 -5.92 10.41
N PHE A 114 -9.99 -5.05 9.62
CA PHE A 114 -10.36 -5.33 8.23
C PHE A 114 -9.23 -4.92 7.29
N TYR A 115 -8.35 -5.88 7.00
CA TYR A 115 -7.10 -5.64 6.29
C TYR A 115 -7.12 -6.11 4.83
N SER A 116 -8.05 -6.98 4.45
CA SER A 116 -8.12 -7.58 3.12
C SER A 116 -9.44 -7.22 2.45
N LYS A 117 -9.41 -6.97 1.15
CA LYS A 117 -10.62 -6.69 0.37
C LYS A 117 -10.92 -7.90 -0.51
N ASP A 118 -12.05 -8.57 -0.26
CA ASP A 118 -12.44 -9.73 -1.05
C ASP A 118 -12.83 -9.29 -2.46
N TYR A 119 -12.19 -9.87 -3.46
CA TYR A 119 -12.36 -9.48 -4.86
C TYR A 119 -13.77 -9.77 -5.41
N ASN A 120 -14.48 -10.75 -4.84
CA ASN A 120 -15.78 -11.17 -5.35
C ASN A 120 -16.92 -10.32 -4.77
N SER A 121 -16.85 -10.03 -3.47
CA SER A 121 -17.87 -9.28 -2.75
C SER A 121 -17.57 -7.78 -2.67
N PHE A 122 -16.31 -7.37 -2.88
CA PHE A 122 -15.81 -6.02 -2.64
C PHE A 122 -15.89 -5.57 -1.18
N GLU A 123 -16.13 -6.51 -0.25
CA GLU A 123 -16.20 -6.24 1.17
C GLU A 123 -14.81 -6.31 1.81
N TRP A 124 -14.60 -5.46 2.80
CA TRP A 124 -13.43 -5.52 3.65
C TRP A 124 -13.62 -6.60 4.72
N ILE A 125 -12.62 -7.47 4.85
CA ILE A 125 -12.61 -8.62 5.74
C ILE A 125 -11.29 -8.69 6.51
N ASN A 126 -11.29 -9.45 7.60
CA ASN A 126 -10.04 -9.87 8.24
C ASN A 126 -9.21 -10.73 7.27
N PHE A 127 -7.92 -10.89 7.55
CA PHE A 127 -7.09 -11.82 6.79
C PHE A 127 -7.67 -13.23 6.83
N ASN A 128 -7.79 -13.84 5.65
CA ASN A 128 -8.13 -15.25 5.52
C ASN A 128 -6.86 -16.13 5.54
N ASP A 129 -7.03 -17.45 5.48
CA ASP A 129 -5.91 -18.40 5.52
C ASP A 129 -4.89 -18.18 4.39
N ASN A 130 -5.34 -17.80 3.18
CA ASN A 130 -4.45 -17.52 2.06
C ASN A 130 -3.64 -16.23 2.28
N ASP A 131 -4.26 -15.20 2.86
CA ASP A 131 -3.57 -13.96 3.21
C ASP A 131 -2.48 -14.24 4.25
N LEU A 132 -2.82 -15.00 5.30
CA LEU A 132 -1.87 -15.37 6.34
C LEU A 132 -0.75 -16.26 5.81
N GLU A 133 -1.05 -17.25 4.97
CA GLU A 133 -0.04 -18.08 4.31
C GLU A 133 0.93 -17.22 3.48
N LEU A 134 0.40 -16.29 2.68
CA LEU A 134 1.20 -15.35 1.91
C LEU A 134 2.11 -14.53 2.82
N ILE A 135 1.58 -13.93 3.88
CA ILE A 135 2.35 -13.05 4.77
C ILE A 135 3.42 -13.85 5.53
N ASN A 136 3.08 -15.04 6.03
CA ASN A 136 3.99 -15.90 6.79
C ASN A 136 5.28 -16.25 6.03
N ASN A 137 5.24 -16.29 4.70
CA ASN A 137 6.44 -16.50 3.87
C ASN A 137 7.50 -15.39 4.00
N PHE A 138 7.16 -14.24 4.59
CA PHE A 138 8.05 -13.08 4.69
C PHE A 138 8.40 -12.67 6.12
N ILE A 139 7.92 -13.45 7.10
CA ILE A 139 8.00 -13.17 8.53
C ILE A 139 9.37 -13.54 9.17
N GLU A 140 10.23 -14.29 8.46
CA GLU A 140 11.59 -14.67 8.92
C GLU A 140 12.45 -13.50 9.39
#